data_AF-A0A6M1Y7T4-F1
#
_entry.id   AF-A0A6M1Y7T4-F1
#
_cell.length_a   1.000
_cell.length_b   1.000
_cell.length_c   1.000
_cell.angle_alpha   90.00
_cell.angle_beta   90.00
_cell.angle_gamma   90.00
#
_symmetry.space_group_name_H-M   'P 1'
#
loop_
_entity.id
_entity.type
_entity.pdbx_description
1 polymer ?
#
loop_
_entity_poly.entity_id
_entity_poly.type
_entity_poly.pdbx_seq_one_letter_code
_entity_poly.pdbx_strand_id
1 'polypeptide(L)'
;MRNAVVAALAAVSFLFNFVAPAQAQEDDAVIQDGSTVSIEYTLKLADGSTADTNVGGEPLVYVQGEKQILPALEEKLLGMKAEETREVTLEPEQGYGPVQPEGIQTVPLDIIPEDARHEGARLVGQGAQGEPIHAMVKEVKEDSAVVDLNHPLAGEVLHFDIKVVKVE
;
A
#
# COMPACT_ATOMS: atom_id res chain seq x y z
N MET A 1 39.62 16.38 -80.72
CA MET A 1 38.44 15.56 -81.06
C MET A 1 38.82 14.10 -80.94
N ARG A 2 38.56 13.51 -79.76
CA ARG A 2 38.85 12.12 -79.37
C ARG A 2 38.12 11.85 -78.07
N ASN A 3 37.34 10.76 -78.06
CA ASN A 3 37.13 9.81 -76.96
C ASN A 3 36.42 10.33 -75.69
N ALA A 4 35.62 9.56 -74.95
CA ALA A 4 35.22 8.16 -75.00
C ALA A 4 33.97 8.00 -74.10
N VAL A 5 33.23 6.93 -74.36
CA VAL A 5 32.23 6.36 -73.47
C VAL A 5 32.90 5.88 -72.17
N VAL A 6 32.34 6.21 -71.00
CA VAL A 6 32.61 5.50 -69.74
C VAL A 6 31.31 5.39 -68.94
N ALA A 7 30.90 4.15 -68.72
CA ALA A 7 29.91 3.72 -67.74
C ALA A 7 30.53 3.68 -66.33
N ALA A 8 29.77 3.90 -65.25
CA ALA A 8 29.99 3.22 -63.97
C ALA A 8 28.90 3.53 -62.90
N LEU A 9 28.31 2.43 -62.41
CA LEU A 9 27.98 2.05 -61.02
C LEU A 9 27.18 2.97 -60.08
N ALA A 10 25.94 2.51 -59.82
CA ALA A 10 25.38 2.07 -58.54
C ALA A 10 25.82 2.74 -57.21
N ALA A 11 24.81 3.26 -56.49
CA ALA A 11 24.72 3.11 -55.03
C ALA A 11 23.24 2.98 -54.65
N VAL A 12 22.82 1.76 -54.26
CA VAL A 12 21.53 1.52 -53.61
C VAL A 12 21.68 1.97 -52.16
N SER A 13 21.02 3.07 -51.79
CA SER A 13 20.97 3.55 -50.41
C SER A 13 20.07 2.64 -49.57
N PHE A 14 20.67 1.74 -48.79
CA PHE A 14 19.97 1.07 -47.70
C PHE A 14 19.69 2.10 -46.60
N LEU A 15 18.43 2.51 -46.46
CA LEU A 15 17.94 3.20 -45.28
C LEU A 15 17.90 2.18 -44.12
N PHE A 16 18.95 2.18 -43.29
CA PHE A 16 18.87 1.56 -41.97
C PHE A 16 18.03 2.46 -41.07
N ASN A 17 16.80 2.04 -40.81
CA ASN A 17 15.96 2.66 -39.80
C ASN A 17 16.40 2.09 -38.43
N PHE A 18 17.30 2.78 -37.75
CA PHE A 18 17.64 2.47 -36.37
C PHE A 18 16.52 3.02 -35.47
N VAL A 19 15.68 2.13 -34.95
CA VAL A 19 14.85 2.42 -33.79
C VAL A 19 15.77 2.31 -32.58
N ALA A 20 16.06 3.44 -31.93
CA ALA A 20 16.74 3.43 -30.65
C ALA A 20 15.90 2.63 -29.63
N PRO A 21 16.50 1.79 -28.77
CA PRO A 21 15.77 1.22 -27.66
C PRO A 21 15.23 2.37 -26.81
N ALA A 22 13.97 2.29 -26.38
CA ALA A 22 13.39 3.21 -25.42
C ALA A 22 14.34 3.31 -24.23
N GLN A 23 14.93 4.48 -24.01
CA GLN A 23 15.78 4.71 -22.86
C GLN A 23 14.90 4.51 -21.63
N ALA A 24 15.24 3.55 -20.78
CA ALA A 24 14.74 3.54 -19.41
C ALA A 24 15.19 4.88 -18.82
N GLN A 25 14.23 5.74 -18.55
CA GLN A 25 14.49 7.02 -17.91
C GLN A 25 15.03 6.71 -16.52
N GLU A 26 16.30 7.03 -16.27
CA GLU A 26 16.84 7.08 -14.92
C GLU A 26 16.13 8.26 -14.23
N ASP A 27 14.95 8.00 -13.67
CA ASP A 27 14.22 8.99 -12.89
C ASP A 27 14.95 9.22 -11.58
N ASP A 28 15.76 10.28 -11.57
CA ASP A 28 16.40 10.84 -10.36
C ASP A 28 15.36 11.57 -9.46
N ALA A 29 14.07 11.35 -9.72
CA ALA A 29 12.95 11.92 -9.00
C ALA A 29 12.95 11.47 -7.55
N VAL A 30 12.75 12.44 -6.67
CA VAL A 30 12.74 12.26 -5.22
C VAL A 30 11.32 12.50 -4.73
N ILE A 31 10.85 11.68 -3.80
CA ILE A 31 9.52 11.83 -3.19
C ILE A 31 9.44 13.19 -2.48
N GLN A 32 8.46 13.99 -2.90
CA GLN A 32 8.08 15.28 -2.33
C GLN A 32 6.55 15.43 -2.39
N ASP A 33 5.98 16.41 -1.69
CA ASP A 33 4.54 16.64 -1.71
C ASP A 33 4.01 16.81 -3.14
N GLY A 34 2.92 16.12 -3.46
CA GLY A 34 2.33 16.06 -4.80
C GLY A 34 2.93 15.00 -5.72
N SER A 35 4.04 14.34 -5.36
CA SER A 35 4.56 13.19 -6.12
C SER A 35 3.58 12.04 -6.13
N THR A 36 3.44 11.39 -7.28
CA THR A 36 2.77 10.09 -7.37
C THR A 36 3.80 9.00 -7.13
N VAL A 37 3.57 8.18 -6.10
CA VAL A 37 4.55 7.21 -5.62
C VAL A 37 3.95 5.82 -5.68
N SER A 38 4.68 4.90 -6.31
CA SER A 38 4.35 3.47 -6.32
C SER A 38 5.27 2.73 -5.35
N ILE A 39 4.70 1.97 -4.42
CA ILE A 39 5.45 1.20 -3.43
C ILE A 39 5.04 -0.27 -3.39
N GLU A 40 6.01 -1.12 -3.11
CA GLU A 40 5.80 -2.45 -2.55
C GLU A 40 6.08 -2.40 -1.04
N TYR A 41 5.30 -3.13 -0.26
CA TYR A 41 5.52 -3.23 1.18
C TYR A 41 5.18 -4.61 1.75
N THR A 42 5.79 -4.90 2.88
CA THR A 42 5.37 -5.95 3.81
C THR A 42 5.16 -5.31 5.18
N LEU A 43 3.98 -5.48 5.76
CA LEU A 43 3.67 -5.06 7.12
C LEU A 43 3.73 -6.28 8.05
N LYS A 44 4.59 -6.20 9.06
CA LYS A 44 4.74 -7.19 10.13
C LYS A 44 4.32 -6.63 11.47
N LEU A 45 3.86 -7.51 12.34
CA LEU A 45 3.57 -7.23 13.75
C LEU A 45 4.78 -7.57 14.63
N ALA A 46 4.72 -7.19 15.90
CA ALA A 46 5.80 -7.42 16.87
C ALA A 46 6.13 -8.91 17.08
N ASP A 47 5.16 -9.81 16.84
CA ASP A 47 5.36 -11.26 16.90
C ASP A 47 6.06 -11.84 15.65
N GLY A 48 6.36 -10.99 14.66
CA GLY A 48 6.99 -11.35 13.39
C GLY A 48 6.03 -11.89 12.33
N SER A 49 4.73 -12.00 12.64
CA SER A 49 3.72 -12.37 11.65
C SER A 49 3.51 -11.26 10.62
N THR A 50 3.25 -11.64 9.37
CA THR A 50 2.87 -10.70 8.31
C THR A 50 1.39 -10.39 8.45
N ALA A 51 1.05 -9.12 8.72
CA ALA A 51 -0.34 -8.66 8.72
C ALA A 51 -0.84 -8.35 7.30
N ASP A 52 0.03 -7.80 6.44
CA ASP A 52 -0.33 -7.44 5.07
C ASP A 52 0.90 -7.35 4.16
N THR A 53 0.71 -7.56 2.85
CA THR A 53 1.75 -7.34 1.84
C THR A 53 1.16 -7.27 0.43
N ASN A 54 1.76 -6.44 -0.42
CA ASN A 54 1.49 -6.42 -1.86
C ASN A 54 2.68 -6.93 -2.71
N VAL A 55 3.73 -7.47 -2.09
CA VAL A 55 4.90 -7.98 -2.82
C VAL A 55 4.49 -9.14 -3.72
N GLY A 56 4.85 -9.06 -5.00
CA GLY A 56 4.43 -10.02 -6.03
C GLY A 56 3.04 -9.77 -6.62
N GLY A 57 2.35 -8.70 -6.18
CA GLY A 57 1.11 -8.18 -6.75
C GLY A 57 1.30 -6.84 -7.45
N GLU A 58 0.24 -6.04 -7.51
CA GLU A 58 0.31 -4.66 -8.03
C GLU A 58 0.86 -3.70 -6.94
N PRO A 59 1.82 -2.81 -7.28
CA PRO A 59 2.29 -1.79 -6.35
C PRO A 59 1.15 -0.89 -5.87
N LEU A 60 1.22 -0.50 -4.59
CA LEU A 60 0.31 0.48 -4.02
C LEU A 60 0.72 1.85 -4.52
N VAL A 61 -0.20 2.56 -5.14
CA VAL A 61 0.01 3.92 -5.63
C VAL A 61 -0.66 4.92 -4.71
N TYR A 62 0.08 5.94 -4.29
CA TYR A 62 -0.45 7.03 -3.49
C TYR A 62 0.14 8.37 -3.93
N VAL A 63 -0.50 9.47 -3.52
CA VAL A 63 0.02 10.83 -3.70
C VAL A 63 0.59 11.33 -2.38
N GLN A 64 1.88 11.67 -2.38
CA GLN A 64 2.58 12.18 -1.21
C GLN A 64 1.93 13.48 -0.71
N GLY A 65 1.61 13.55 0.58
CA GLY A 65 1.01 14.72 1.22
C GLY A 65 -0.53 14.69 1.27
N GLU A 66 -1.18 13.74 0.59
CA GLU A 66 -2.64 13.61 0.55
C GLU A 66 -3.20 12.65 1.62
N LYS A 67 -2.34 12.07 2.48
CA LYS A 67 -2.73 11.19 3.60
C LYS A 67 -3.55 9.99 3.14
N GLN A 68 -3.18 9.43 2.00
CA GLN A 68 -3.81 8.24 1.43
C GLN A 68 -3.30 6.96 2.11
N ILE A 69 -2.09 7.03 2.67
CA ILE A 69 -1.54 6.02 3.59
C ILE A 69 -1.37 6.65 4.98
N LEU A 70 -0.84 5.89 5.94
CA LEU A 70 -0.55 6.40 7.28
C LEU A 70 0.32 7.68 7.18
N PRO A 71 -0.08 8.82 7.75
CA PRO A 71 0.66 10.07 7.61
C PRO A 71 2.12 9.97 8.09
N ALA A 72 2.35 9.24 9.18
CA ALA A 72 3.69 8.97 9.67
C ALA A 72 4.52 8.13 8.68
N LEU A 73 3.89 7.28 7.87
CA LEU A 73 4.56 6.54 6.82
C LEU A 73 4.97 7.45 5.66
N GLU A 74 4.08 8.35 5.21
CA GLU A 74 4.41 9.35 4.19
C GLU A 74 5.60 10.22 4.62
N GLU A 75 5.62 10.69 5.87
CA GLU A 75 6.74 11.45 6.43
C GLU A 75 8.06 10.67 6.39
N LYS A 76 8.00 9.35 6.63
CA LYS A 76 9.17 8.47 6.63
C LYS A 76 9.64 8.11 5.24
N LEU A 77 8.83 8.28 4.19
CA LEU A 77 9.19 8.02 2.81
C LEU A 77 9.67 9.29 2.07
N LEU A 78 9.38 10.48 2.60
CA LEU A 78 9.82 11.75 2.04
C LEU A 78 11.34 11.73 1.77
N GLY A 79 11.73 12.20 0.58
CA GLY A 79 13.13 12.25 0.17
C GLY A 79 13.70 10.95 -0.40
N MET A 80 12.93 9.84 -0.44
CA MET A 80 13.38 8.61 -1.07
C MET A 80 13.28 8.68 -2.60
N LYS A 81 14.08 7.86 -3.28
CA LYS A 81 14.08 7.69 -4.75
C LYS A 81 13.50 6.35 -5.17
N ALA A 82 13.21 6.20 -6.45
CA ALA A 82 12.88 4.91 -7.03
C ALA A 82 13.98 3.87 -6.78
N GLU A 83 13.57 2.61 -6.62
CA GLU A 83 14.38 1.45 -6.24
C GLU A 83 15.01 1.47 -4.83
N GLU A 84 14.85 2.55 -4.05
CA GLU A 84 15.28 2.55 -2.65
C GLU A 84 14.35 1.71 -1.77
N THR A 85 14.95 1.09 -0.75
CA THR A 85 14.22 0.37 0.30
C THR A 85 14.39 1.04 1.65
N ARG A 86 13.38 0.86 2.52
CA ARG A 86 13.41 1.38 3.89
C ARG A 86 12.59 0.50 4.82
N GLU A 87 13.18 0.21 5.97
CA GLU A 87 12.45 -0.35 7.12
C GLU A 87 11.92 0.81 7.96
N VAL A 88 10.62 0.78 8.28
CA VAL A 88 9.95 1.80 9.08
C VAL A 88 9.20 1.13 10.21
N THR A 89 9.48 1.52 11.45
CA THR A 89 8.69 1.15 12.62
C THR A 89 7.79 2.32 13.00
N LEU A 90 6.49 2.06 13.15
CA LEU A 90 5.50 3.00 13.66
C LEU A 90 4.93 2.48 14.97
N GLU A 91 4.98 3.32 16.01
CA GLU A 91 4.27 3.06 17.27
C GLU A 91 2.74 3.15 17.05
N PRO A 92 1.90 2.59 17.95
CA PRO A 92 0.45 2.59 17.78
C PRO A 92 -0.12 3.98 17.48
N GLU A 93 0.37 5.04 18.15
CA GLU A 93 -0.07 6.42 17.96
C GLU A 93 0.23 6.99 16.56
N GLN A 94 1.18 6.39 15.84
CA GLN A 94 1.57 6.75 14.48
C GLN A 94 0.88 5.90 13.41
N GLY A 95 0.32 4.76 13.82
CA GLY A 95 -0.44 3.83 12.98
C GLY A 95 -1.94 3.97 13.19
N TYR A 96 -2.55 2.91 13.73
CA TYR A 96 -4.01 2.82 13.90
C TYR A 96 -4.52 3.25 15.28
N GLY A 97 -3.67 3.92 16.06
CA GLY A 97 -3.95 4.38 17.41
C GLY A 97 -3.78 3.28 18.46
N PRO A 98 -3.80 3.65 19.75
CA PRO A 98 -3.87 2.69 20.84
C PRO A 98 -5.23 1.99 20.86
N VAL A 99 -5.30 0.81 21.50
CA VAL A 99 -6.59 0.20 21.84
C VAL A 99 -7.36 1.13 22.76
N GLN A 100 -8.60 1.43 22.38
CA GLN A 100 -9.55 2.21 23.15
C GLN A 100 -10.42 1.26 23.99
N PRO A 101 -10.29 1.23 25.33
CA PRO A 101 -11.09 0.36 26.19
C PRO A 101 -12.59 0.59 26.05
N GLU A 102 -13.01 1.82 25.76
CA GLU A 102 -14.39 2.22 25.47
C GLU A 102 -14.94 1.61 24.18
N GLY A 103 -14.06 1.20 23.26
CA GLY A 103 -14.40 0.46 22.05
C GLY A 103 -14.68 -1.03 22.32
N ILE A 104 -14.40 -1.54 23.52
CA ILE A 104 -14.70 -2.92 23.89
C ILE A 104 -16.04 -2.95 24.61
N GLN A 105 -17.04 -3.58 23.99
CA GLN A 105 -18.42 -3.56 24.46
C GLN A 105 -18.95 -4.98 24.66
N THR A 106 -19.80 -5.15 25.67
CA THR A 106 -20.59 -6.39 25.82
C THR A 106 -21.97 -6.14 25.25
N VAL A 107 -22.37 -6.97 24.29
CA VAL A 107 -23.67 -6.89 23.64
C VAL A 107 -24.46 -8.19 23.85
N PRO A 108 -25.81 -8.12 23.85
CA PRO A 108 -26.66 -9.31 23.81
C PRO A 108 -26.33 -10.23 22.62
N LEU A 109 -26.42 -11.54 22.81
CA LEU A 109 -26.07 -12.49 21.74
C LEU A 109 -27.10 -12.52 20.60
N ASP A 110 -28.34 -12.13 20.87
CA ASP A 110 -29.44 -12.11 19.91
C ASP A 110 -29.30 -11.06 18.80
N ILE A 111 -28.57 -9.96 19.06
CA ILE A 111 -28.25 -8.96 18.03
C ILE A 111 -27.11 -9.39 17.11
N ILE A 112 -26.37 -10.44 17.47
CA ILE A 112 -25.29 -10.98 16.65
C ILE A 112 -25.86 -12.07 15.72
N PRO A 113 -25.62 -11.99 14.40
CA PRO A 113 -25.98 -13.03 13.45
C PRO A 113 -25.44 -14.39 13.87
N GLU A 114 -26.24 -15.46 13.76
CA GLU A 114 -25.87 -16.80 14.25
C GLU A 114 -24.55 -17.32 13.65
N ASP A 115 -24.31 -17.02 12.38
CA ASP A 115 -23.09 -17.38 11.65
C ASP A 115 -21.85 -16.59 12.09
N ALA A 116 -22.03 -15.49 12.82
CA ALA A 116 -20.97 -14.64 13.36
C ALA A 116 -20.76 -14.82 14.88
N ARG A 117 -21.42 -15.80 15.52
CA ARG A 117 -21.27 -16.09 16.97
C ARG A 117 -20.03 -16.94 17.26
N HIS A 118 -18.86 -16.47 16.85
CA HIS A 118 -17.58 -17.08 17.18
C HIS A 118 -16.49 -16.01 17.26
N GLU A 119 -15.41 -16.31 17.98
CA GLU A 119 -14.26 -15.39 18.10
C GLU A 119 -13.66 -15.09 16.72
N GLY A 120 -13.20 -13.86 16.53
CA GLY A 120 -12.65 -13.35 15.27
C GLY A 120 -13.68 -13.03 14.19
N ALA A 121 -14.98 -13.29 14.41
CA ALA A 121 -16.01 -12.91 13.45
C ALA A 121 -16.05 -11.38 13.27
N ARG A 122 -16.14 -10.92 12.03
CA ARG A 122 -16.29 -9.50 11.69
C ARG A 122 -17.77 -9.16 11.56
N LEU A 123 -18.18 -8.10 12.24
CA LEU A 123 -19.52 -7.57 12.24
C LEU A 123 -19.56 -6.22 11.54
N VAL A 124 -20.65 -5.98 10.81
CA VAL A 124 -20.99 -4.67 10.28
C VAL A 124 -22.36 -4.29 10.83
N GLY A 125 -22.38 -3.31 11.72
CA GLY A 125 -23.57 -2.73 12.30
C GLY A 125 -23.87 -1.34 11.73
N GLN A 126 -24.88 -0.69 12.29
CA GLN A 126 -25.20 0.72 12.01
C GLN A 126 -25.14 1.51 13.32
N GLY A 127 -24.49 2.66 13.26
CA GLY A 127 -24.44 3.62 14.35
C GLY A 127 -25.69 4.49 14.44
N ALA A 128 -25.69 5.41 15.40
CA ALA A 128 -26.86 6.21 15.73
C ALA A 128 -27.31 7.14 14.59
N GLN A 129 -26.42 7.47 13.65
CA GLN A 129 -26.70 8.33 12.50
C GLN A 129 -26.79 7.52 11.19
N GLY A 130 -26.83 6.19 11.27
CA GLY A 130 -26.89 5.29 10.11
C GLY A 130 -25.54 5.01 9.45
N GLU A 131 -24.44 5.49 10.04
CA GLU A 131 -23.08 5.19 9.61
C GLU A 131 -22.74 3.71 9.85
N PRO A 132 -21.99 3.05 8.96
CA PRO A 132 -21.55 1.68 9.20
C PRO A 132 -20.56 1.64 10.38
N ILE A 133 -20.78 0.70 11.30
CA ILE A 133 -19.85 0.40 12.39
C ILE A 133 -19.23 -0.96 12.12
N HIS A 134 -17.90 -1.03 12.16
CA HIS A 134 -17.17 -2.27 12.09
C HIS A 134 -16.81 -2.73 13.49
N ALA A 135 -17.02 -4.02 13.78
CA ALA A 135 -16.61 -4.62 15.04
C ALA A 135 -16.08 -6.04 14.81
N MET A 136 -15.33 -6.55 15.78
CA MET A 136 -14.85 -7.93 15.82
C MET A 136 -15.33 -8.61 17.10
N VAL A 137 -15.82 -9.83 16.99
CA VAL A 137 -16.18 -10.63 18.17
C VAL A 137 -14.90 -11.11 18.86
N LYS A 138 -14.71 -10.74 20.13
CA LYS A 138 -13.57 -11.13 20.96
C LYS A 138 -13.84 -12.39 21.77
N GLU A 139 -15.06 -12.54 22.26
CA GLU A 139 -15.45 -13.64 23.15
C GLU A 139 -16.96 -13.86 23.01
N VAL A 140 -17.39 -15.12 22.99
CA VAL A 140 -18.81 -15.48 23.02
C VAL A 140 -19.13 -16.16 24.36
N LYS A 141 -20.18 -15.68 25.02
CA LYS A 141 -20.71 -16.21 26.29
C LYS A 141 -22.10 -16.80 26.06
N GLU A 142 -22.73 -17.30 27.11
CA GLU A 142 -24.06 -17.95 27.03
C GLU A 142 -25.13 -17.03 26.43
N ASP A 143 -25.29 -15.82 26.99
CA ASP A 143 -26.33 -14.86 26.58
C ASP A 143 -25.78 -13.56 25.99
N SER A 144 -24.46 -13.42 25.89
CA SER A 144 -23.80 -12.19 25.44
C SER A 144 -22.52 -12.48 24.67
N ALA A 145 -21.98 -11.46 24.01
CA ALA A 145 -20.65 -11.51 23.43
C ALA A 145 -19.90 -10.21 23.73
N VAL A 146 -18.57 -10.32 23.80
CA VAL A 146 -17.67 -9.18 23.83
C VAL A 146 -17.30 -8.85 22.40
N VAL A 147 -17.55 -7.61 21.99
CA VAL A 147 -17.19 -7.07 20.67
C VAL A 147 -16.19 -5.94 20.83
N ASP A 148 -15.32 -5.80 19.83
CA ASP A 148 -14.25 -4.81 19.78
C ASP A 148 -14.46 -3.93 18.55
N LEU A 149 -14.71 -2.65 18.77
CA LEU A 149 -14.92 -1.63 17.74
C LEU A 149 -13.61 -0.95 17.32
N ASN A 150 -12.48 -1.33 17.91
CA ASN A 150 -11.18 -0.81 17.50
C ASN A 150 -10.80 -1.28 16.09
N HIS A 151 -9.88 -0.54 15.46
CA HIS A 151 -9.23 -1.04 14.25
C HIS A 151 -8.52 -2.39 14.57
N PRO A 152 -8.53 -3.39 13.67
CA PRO A 152 -7.90 -4.69 13.92
C PRO A 152 -6.41 -4.65 14.27
N LEU A 153 -5.73 -3.56 13.92
CA LEU A 153 -4.31 -3.31 14.19
C LEU A 153 -4.09 -2.19 15.24
N ALA A 154 -5.12 -1.79 15.98
CA ALA A 154 -4.97 -0.82 17.06
C ALA A 154 -4.14 -1.40 18.20
N GLY A 155 -3.25 -0.60 18.78
CA GLY A 155 -2.31 -1.00 19.83
C GLY A 155 -1.09 -1.79 19.34
N GLU A 156 -1.04 -2.14 18.05
CA GLU A 156 0.09 -2.87 17.48
C GLU A 156 1.22 -1.92 17.08
N VAL A 157 2.46 -2.34 17.32
CA VAL A 157 3.65 -1.75 16.70
C VAL A 157 3.76 -2.29 15.29
N LEU A 158 3.84 -1.39 14.31
CA LEU A 158 3.82 -1.75 12.89
C LEU A 158 5.23 -1.67 12.31
N HIS A 159 5.71 -2.78 11.75
CA HIS A 159 7.00 -2.85 11.07
C HIS A 159 6.81 -2.98 9.56
N PHE A 160 7.15 -1.94 8.82
CA PHE A 160 7.05 -1.90 7.37
C PHE A 160 8.41 -2.12 6.72
N ASP A 161 8.49 -3.12 5.83
CA ASP A 161 9.57 -3.25 4.85
C ASP A 161 9.07 -2.67 3.54
N ILE A 162 9.61 -1.54 3.08
CA ILE A 162 9.11 -0.80 1.91
C ILE A 162 10.15 -0.77 0.82
N LYS A 163 9.71 -0.94 -0.42
CA LYS A 163 10.46 -0.64 -1.64
C LYS A 163 9.70 0.42 -2.44
N VAL A 164 10.37 1.51 -2.78
CA VAL A 164 9.84 2.48 -3.75
C VAL A 164 10.06 1.92 -5.14
N VAL A 165 8.99 1.68 -5.88
CA VAL A 165 9.03 1.16 -7.25
C VAL A 165 9.15 2.29 -8.26
N LYS A 166 8.44 3.40 -8.03
CA LYS A 166 8.41 4.53 -8.96
C LYS A 166 8.06 5.83 -8.25
N VAL A 167 8.57 6.94 -8.76
CA VAL A 167 8.24 8.30 -8.35
C VAL A 167 7.96 9.13 -9.60
N GLU A 168 6.84 9.84 -9.64
CA GLU A 168 6.41 10.73 -10.73
C GLU A 168 6.01 12.12 -10.21
#